data_AF-A0A6J6BRT0-F1
#
_entry.id   AF-A0A6J6BRT0-F1
#
_cell.length_a   1.000
_cell.length_b   1.000
_cell.length_c   1.000
_cell.angle_alpha   90.00
_cell.angle_beta   90.00
_cell.angle_gamma   90.00
#
_symmetry.space_group_name_H-M   'P 1'
#
loop_
_entity.id
_entity.type
_entity.pdbx_description
1 polymer ?
#
loop_
_entity_poly.entity_id
_entity_poly.type
_entity_poly.pdbx_seq_one_letter_code
_entity_poly.pdbx_strand_id
1 'polypeptide(L)'
;MATIDFPKPLVLVRLIIGLYLFGLGIAFQIRATLGLAPWDVFGQGLANVTGLSFGLATVLASALILLLWIPLKQKPGLGTIFNALLIGPFIDLSLRIVPSAADWGIVGQIGWYVLGMAIIALGTGVYIGARLGPGPRDGLMTGSVKKFGKPVWIVRTVLEGGATLIGLAFGGPVGLGTVLFVVGIGPMVQVSMRAFGLVDKGGK
;
A
#
# COMPACT_ATOMS: atom_id res chain seq x y z
N MET A 1 9.95 -14.35 -32.06
CA MET A 1 8.67 -14.34 -31.31
C MET A 1 9.03 -14.61 -29.86
N ALA A 2 8.98 -13.59 -28.98
CA ALA A 2 9.29 -13.82 -27.56
C ALA A 2 8.11 -14.59 -26.95
N THR A 3 8.34 -15.85 -26.57
CA THR A 3 7.37 -16.63 -25.81
C THR A 3 7.17 -15.95 -24.46
N ILE A 4 5.96 -15.46 -24.21
CA ILE A 4 5.58 -14.98 -22.88
C ILE A 4 5.49 -16.23 -22.01
N ASP A 5 6.56 -16.52 -21.25
CA ASP A 5 6.53 -17.58 -20.25
C ASP A 5 5.55 -17.20 -19.15
N PHE A 6 4.40 -17.85 -19.16
CA PHE A 6 3.40 -17.65 -18.12
C PHE A 6 3.93 -18.20 -16.79
N PRO A 7 3.79 -17.44 -15.70
CA PRO A 7 4.18 -17.92 -14.38
C PRO A 7 3.37 -19.16 -13.99
N LYS A 8 4.01 -20.06 -13.25
CA LYS A 8 3.37 -21.28 -12.73
C LYS A 8 2.04 -20.92 -12.05
N PRO A 9 0.97 -21.73 -12.18
CA PRO A 9 -0.34 -21.43 -11.61
C PRO A 9 -0.29 -21.06 -10.12
N LEU A 10 0.54 -21.77 -9.34
CA LEU A 10 0.71 -21.52 -7.91
C LEU A 10 1.26 -20.11 -7.60
N VAL A 11 2.09 -19.54 -8.47
CA VAL A 11 2.64 -18.19 -8.32
C VAL A 11 1.56 -17.14 -8.57
N LEU A 12 0.69 -17.36 -9.56
CA LEU A 12 -0.46 -16.49 -9.81
C LEU A 12 -1.47 -16.56 -8.67
N VAL A 13 -1.78 -17.75 -8.16
CA VAL A 13 -2.65 -17.93 -6.99
C VAL A 13 -2.10 -17.16 -5.79
N ARG A 14 -0.79 -17.25 -5.53
CA ARG A 14 -0.14 -16.49 -4.46
C ARG A 14 -0.27 -14.98 -4.66
N LEU A 15 -0.03 -14.49 -5.88
CA LEU A 15 -0.22 -13.07 -6.21
C LEU A 15 -1.66 -12.63 -5.91
N ILE A 16 -2.65 -13.36 -6.43
CA ILE A 16 -4.07 -13.04 -6.29
C ILE A 16 -4.50 -13.06 -4.81
N ILE A 17 -4.10 -14.07 -4.05
CA ILE A 17 -4.38 -14.14 -2.60
C ILE A 17 -3.77 -12.94 -1.87
N GLY A 18 -2.52 -12.61 -2.16
CA GLY A 18 -1.87 -11.49 -1.51
C GLY A 18 -2.52 -10.14 -1.85
N LEU A 19 -2.97 -9.95 -3.09
CA LEU A 19 -3.73 -8.77 -3.51
C LEU A 19 -5.12 -8.72 -2.86
N TYR A 20 -5.80 -9.86 -2.73
CA TYR A 20 -7.07 -9.94 -2.01
C TYR A 20 -6.91 -9.56 -0.53
N LEU A 21 -5.89 -10.11 0.15
CA LEU A 21 -5.56 -9.73 1.53
C LEU A 21 -5.27 -8.22 1.62
N PHE A 22 -4.53 -7.65 0.67
CA PHE A 22 -4.27 -6.21 0.65
C PHE A 22 -5.58 -5.41 0.58
N GLY A 23 -6.49 -5.75 -0.35
CA GLY A 23 -7.79 -5.11 -0.47
C GLY A 23 -8.69 -5.31 0.76
N LEU A 24 -8.66 -6.50 1.35
CA LEU A 24 -9.36 -6.81 2.60
C LEU A 24 -8.88 -5.91 3.74
N GLY A 25 -7.57 -5.79 3.93
CA GLY A 25 -7.02 -4.94 4.99
C GLY A 25 -7.34 -3.45 4.80
N ILE A 26 -7.39 -2.97 3.55
CA ILE A 26 -7.91 -1.62 3.25
C ILE A 26 -9.39 -1.51 3.66
N ALA A 27 -10.24 -2.50 3.35
CA ALA A 27 -11.64 -2.47 3.74
C ALA A 27 -11.83 -2.39 5.26
N PHE A 28 -11.01 -3.08 6.05
CA PHE A 28 -10.97 -2.92 7.52
C PHE A 28 -10.64 -1.48 7.93
N GLN A 29 -9.64 -0.86 7.30
CA GLN A 29 -9.26 0.53 7.60
C GLN A 29 -10.36 1.54 7.25
N ILE A 30 -11.01 1.37 6.09
CA ILE A 30 -12.16 2.19 5.69
C ILE A 30 -13.29 2.07 6.73
N ARG A 31 -13.62 0.83 7.13
CA ARG A 31 -14.69 0.54 8.10
C ARG A 31 -14.35 0.96 9.54
N ALA A 32 -13.09 1.25 9.85
CA ALA A 32 -12.67 1.78 11.14
C ALA A 32 -12.91 3.29 11.31
N THR A 33 -13.19 4.02 10.21
CA THR A 33 -13.56 5.45 10.24
C THR A 33 -12.56 6.38 10.97
N LEU A 34 -11.26 6.04 10.98
CA LEU A 34 -10.22 6.81 11.68
C LEU A 34 -9.47 7.85 10.83
N GLY A 35 -9.93 8.12 9.61
CA GLY A 35 -9.31 9.06 8.67
C GLY A 35 -8.68 8.40 7.45
N LEU A 36 -8.03 9.20 6.62
CA LEU A 36 -7.50 8.77 5.32
C LEU A 36 -6.16 8.05 5.43
N ALA A 37 -5.88 7.12 4.51
CA ALA A 37 -4.54 6.59 4.35
C ALA A 37 -3.59 7.68 3.83
N PRO A 38 -2.28 7.64 4.14
CA PRO A 38 -1.30 8.66 3.76
C PRO A 38 -1.34 9.12 2.30
N TRP A 39 -1.49 8.16 1.38
CA TRP A 39 -1.53 8.46 -0.06
C TRP A 39 -2.84 9.10 -0.50
N ASP A 40 -3.93 8.91 0.24
CA ASP A 40 -5.20 9.57 -0.01
C ASP A 40 -5.19 10.98 0.59
N VAL A 41 -4.46 11.21 1.69
CA VAL A 41 -4.12 12.57 2.16
C VAL A 41 -3.36 13.33 1.08
N PHE A 42 -2.37 12.69 0.45
CA PHE A 42 -1.63 13.28 -0.66
C PHE A 42 -2.54 13.57 -1.87
N GLY A 43 -3.36 12.61 -2.29
CA GLY A 43 -4.30 12.79 -3.40
C GLY A 43 -5.31 13.91 -3.15
N GLN A 44 -5.85 13.98 -1.93
CA GLN A 44 -6.77 15.05 -1.54
C GLN A 44 -6.07 16.41 -1.47
N GLY A 45 -4.85 16.48 -0.95
CA GLY A 45 -4.04 17.69 -0.99
C GLY A 45 -3.81 18.18 -2.42
N LEU A 46 -3.40 17.28 -3.33
CA LEU A 46 -3.26 17.61 -4.75
C LEU A 46 -4.56 18.13 -5.36
N ALA A 47 -5.71 17.52 -5.04
CA ALA A 47 -7.01 17.98 -5.51
C ALA A 47 -7.28 19.44 -5.07
N ASN A 48 -6.99 19.77 -3.82
CA ASN A 48 -7.21 21.11 -3.27
C ASN A 48 -6.38 22.19 -3.99
N VAL A 49 -5.11 21.91 -4.32
CA VAL A 49 -4.21 22.92 -4.93
C VAL A 49 -4.31 22.99 -6.46
N THR A 50 -4.75 21.92 -7.12
CA THR A 50 -4.89 21.88 -8.58
C THR A 50 -6.31 22.20 -9.06
N GLY A 51 -7.32 22.10 -8.18
CA GLY A 51 -8.73 22.19 -8.56
C GLY A 51 -9.25 20.95 -9.32
N LEU A 52 -8.43 19.90 -9.45
CA LEU A 52 -8.85 18.63 -10.06
C LEU A 52 -9.81 17.88 -9.12
N SER A 53 -10.63 17.00 -9.69
CA SER A 53 -11.38 16.04 -8.89
C SER A 53 -10.42 15.09 -8.13
N PHE A 54 -10.85 14.58 -6.98
CA PHE A 54 -10.06 13.62 -6.18
C PHE A 54 -9.58 12.42 -7.02
N GLY A 55 -10.43 11.91 -7.91
CA GLY A 55 -10.07 10.81 -8.81
C GLY A 55 -8.92 11.18 -9.77
N LEU A 56 -9.01 12.34 -10.44
CA LEU A 56 -7.94 12.83 -11.32
C LEU A 56 -6.65 13.14 -10.54
N ALA A 57 -6.76 13.71 -9.35
CA ALA A 57 -5.62 13.96 -8.47
C ALA A 57 -4.94 12.64 -8.02
N THR A 58 -5.71 11.58 -7.79
CA THR A 58 -5.18 10.24 -7.47
C THR A 58 -4.47 9.61 -8.66
N VAL A 59 -4.99 9.79 -9.88
CA VAL A 59 -4.31 9.38 -11.12
C VAL A 59 -2.99 10.13 -11.29
N LEU A 60 -3.01 11.46 -11.09
CA LEU A 60 -1.81 12.29 -11.15
C LEU A 60 -0.78 11.85 -10.09
N ALA A 61 -1.20 11.61 -8.86
CA ALA A 61 -0.35 11.08 -7.80
C ALA A 61 0.30 9.75 -8.19
N SER A 62 -0.47 8.85 -8.80
CA SER A 62 0.02 7.55 -9.28
C SER A 62 1.04 7.71 -10.42
N ALA A 63 0.81 8.65 -11.34
CA ALA A 63 1.77 8.98 -12.38
C ALA A 63 3.08 9.53 -11.80
N LEU A 64 3.02 10.45 -10.83
CA LEU A 64 4.20 10.97 -10.12
C LEU A 64 4.98 9.84 -9.41
N ILE A 65 4.29 8.90 -8.78
CA ILE A 65 4.89 7.71 -8.16
C ILE A 65 5.65 6.87 -9.20
N LEU A 66 5.04 6.63 -10.37
CA LEU A 66 5.70 5.87 -11.44
C LEU A 66 6.91 6.63 -12.02
N LEU A 67 6.88 7.96 -12.08
CA LEU A 67 8.06 8.74 -12.48
C LEU A 67 9.22 8.58 -11.50
N LEU A 68 8.93 8.51 -10.19
CA LEU A 68 9.93 8.25 -9.15
C LEU A 68 10.58 6.85 -9.26
N TRP A 69 10.03 5.93 -10.06
CA TRP A 69 10.67 4.65 -10.34
C TRP A 69 11.89 4.76 -11.27
N ILE A 70 11.93 5.79 -12.14
CA ILE A 70 13.02 6.02 -13.09
C ILE A 70 14.38 6.10 -12.38
N PRO A 71 14.59 6.98 -11.38
CA PRO A 71 15.86 7.04 -10.66
C PRO A 71 16.13 5.80 -9.78
N LEU A 72 15.10 5.00 -9.47
CA LEU A 72 15.23 3.74 -8.73
C LEU A 72 15.54 2.55 -9.64
N LYS A 73 15.50 2.73 -10.97
CA LYS A 73 15.61 1.65 -11.97
C LYS A 73 14.62 0.50 -11.70
N GLN A 74 13.45 0.85 -11.14
CA GLN A 74 12.38 -0.10 -10.85
C GLN A 74 11.53 -0.30 -12.11
N LYS A 75 11.30 -1.56 -12.53
CA LYS A 75 10.53 -1.89 -13.73
C LYS A 75 9.18 -2.49 -13.35
N PRO A 76 8.09 -2.14 -14.05
CA PRO A 76 6.78 -2.78 -13.85
C PRO A 76 6.83 -4.24 -14.28
N GLY A 77 6.12 -5.08 -13.53
CA GLY A 77 5.91 -6.49 -13.84
C GLY A 77 4.43 -6.85 -13.84
N LEU A 78 4.11 -8.13 -14.02
CA LEU A 78 2.73 -8.62 -13.96
C LEU A 78 2.07 -8.28 -12.61
N GLY A 79 2.81 -8.37 -11.51
CA GLY A 79 2.30 -7.98 -10.20
C GLY A 79 1.92 -6.50 -10.12
N THR A 80 2.61 -5.61 -10.83
CA THR A 80 2.24 -4.18 -10.92
C THR A 80 0.90 -3.99 -11.63
N ILE A 81 0.70 -4.72 -12.74
CA ILE A 81 -0.54 -4.66 -13.52
C ILE A 81 -1.71 -5.22 -12.71
N PHE A 82 -1.55 -6.41 -12.15
CA PHE A 82 -2.59 -7.06 -11.34
C PHE A 82 -2.91 -6.26 -10.08
N ASN A 83 -1.91 -5.65 -9.44
CA ASN A 83 -2.13 -4.75 -8.31
C ASN A 83 -3.02 -3.56 -8.69
N ALA A 84 -2.71 -2.89 -9.81
CA ALA A 84 -3.48 -1.76 -10.30
C ALA A 84 -4.92 -2.14 -10.68
N LEU A 85 -5.14 -3.34 -11.23
CA LEU A 85 -6.45 -3.79 -11.70
C LEU A 85 -7.31 -4.45 -10.61
N LEU A 86 -6.71 -5.15 -9.65
CA LEU A 86 -7.45 -6.03 -8.72
C LEU A 86 -7.64 -5.46 -7.32
N ILE A 87 -6.81 -4.51 -6.85
CA ILE A 87 -6.98 -3.95 -5.50
C ILE A 87 -8.36 -3.33 -5.33
N GLY A 88 -8.81 -2.49 -6.28
CA GLY A 88 -10.13 -1.84 -6.22
C GLY A 88 -11.28 -2.86 -6.10
N PRO A 89 -11.44 -3.80 -7.05
CA PRO A 89 -12.45 -4.84 -6.96
C PRO A 89 -12.40 -5.68 -5.67
N PHE A 90 -11.20 -5.96 -5.14
CA PHE A 90 -11.08 -6.70 -3.88
C PHE A 90 -11.45 -5.86 -2.66
N ILE A 91 -11.23 -4.55 -2.66
CA ILE A 91 -11.78 -3.64 -1.64
C ILE A 91 -13.31 -3.69 -1.70
N ASP A 92 -13.91 -3.51 -2.88
CA ASP A 92 -15.37 -3.50 -3.05
C ASP A 92 -16.01 -4.81 -2.60
N LEU A 93 -15.40 -5.95 -2.95
CA LEU A 93 -15.83 -7.27 -2.49
C LEU A 93 -15.73 -7.38 -0.96
N SER A 94 -14.61 -6.95 -0.39
CA SER A 94 -14.35 -7.04 1.05
C SER A 94 -15.30 -6.14 1.85
N LEU A 95 -15.64 -4.95 1.34
CA LEU A 95 -16.58 -4.03 1.98
C LEU A 95 -17.99 -4.62 2.14
N ARG A 96 -18.37 -5.62 1.34
CA ARG A 96 -19.66 -6.32 1.47
C ARG A 96 -19.73 -7.21 2.72
N ILE A 97 -18.57 -7.65 3.23
CA ILE A 97 -18.48 -8.61 4.33
C ILE A 97 -17.86 -8.02 5.60
N VAL A 98 -17.01 -7.00 5.48
CA VAL A 98 -16.37 -6.35 6.64
C VAL A 98 -17.37 -5.38 7.30
N PRO A 99 -17.77 -5.61 8.57
CA PRO A 99 -18.68 -4.72 9.29
C PRO A 99 -18.05 -3.36 9.58
N SER A 100 -18.90 -2.34 9.77
CA SER A 100 -18.50 -1.02 10.25
C SER A 100 -18.16 -1.08 11.74
N ALA A 101 -17.05 -0.44 12.13
CA ALA A 101 -16.67 -0.26 13.53
C ALA A 101 -17.03 1.14 14.07
N ALA A 102 -17.82 1.92 13.32
CA ALA A 102 -18.21 3.29 13.69
C ALA A 102 -18.80 3.38 15.11
N ASP A 103 -19.65 2.42 15.48
CA ASP A 103 -20.36 2.41 16.77
C ASP A 103 -19.61 1.69 17.90
N TRP A 104 -18.39 1.20 17.66
CA TRP A 104 -17.64 0.37 18.62
C TRP A 104 -16.78 1.19 19.59
N GLY A 105 -16.92 2.51 19.55
CA GLY A 105 -16.07 3.44 20.28
C GLY A 105 -14.62 3.45 19.79
N ILE A 106 -13.81 4.36 20.34
CA ILE A 106 -12.45 4.61 19.83
C ILE A 106 -11.54 3.37 19.93
N VAL A 107 -11.68 2.56 20.98
CA VAL A 107 -10.87 1.35 21.16
C VAL A 107 -11.20 0.30 20.10
N GLY A 108 -12.48 0.09 19.80
CA GLY A 108 -12.93 -0.83 18.75
C GLY A 108 -12.46 -0.38 17.37
N GLN A 109 -12.58 0.91 17.06
CA GLN A 109 -12.09 1.49 15.81
C GLN A 109 -10.57 1.33 15.64
N ILE A 110 -9.77 1.60 16.68
CA ILE A 110 -8.31 1.41 16.65
C ILE A 110 -7.97 -0.07 16.42
N GLY A 111 -8.63 -0.98 17.15
CA GLY A 111 -8.42 -2.43 16.97
C GLY A 111 -8.71 -2.88 15.54
N TRP A 112 -9.81 -2.38 14.95
CA TRP A 112 -10.19 -2.68 13.58
C TRP A 112 -9.20 -2.14 12.55
N TYR A 113 -8.71 -0.92 12.78
CA TYR A 113 -7.70 -0.30 11.92
C TYR A 113 -6.37 -1.03 11.96
N VAL A 114 -5.89 -1.38 13.15
CA VAL A 114 -4.64 -2.13 13.36
C VAL A 114 -4.73 -3.54 12.78
N LEU A 115 -5.87 -4.21 12.91
CA LEU A 115 -6.13 -5.48 12.23
C LEU A 115 -6.03 -5.32 10.70
N GLY A 116 -6.64 -4.27 10.15
CA GLY A 116 -6.49 -3.92 8.73
C GLY A 116 -5.03 -3.71 8.32
N MET A 117 -4.24 -2.99 9.11
CA MET A 117 -2.79 -2.80 8.88
C MET A 117 -2.03 -4.12 8.86
N ALA A 118 -2.31 -5.03 9.80
CA ALA A 118 -1.68 -6.33 9.87
C ALA A 118 -2.02 -7.19 8.64
N ILE A 119 -3.28 -7.15 8.19
CA ILE A 119 -3.73 -7.84 6.98
C ILE A 119 -3.06 -7.25 5.72
N ILE A 120 -2.95 -5.91 5.60
CA ILE A 120 -2.22 -5.25 4.51
C ILE A 120 -0.76 -5.69 4.51
N ALA A 121 -0.11 -5.70 5.67
CA ALA A 121 1.28 -6.12 5.79
C ALA A 121 1.47 -7.57 5.34
N LEU A 122 0.61 -8.49 5.80
CA LEU A 122 0.61 -9.88 5.36
C LEU A 122 0.42 -9.98 3.84
N GLY A 123 -0.62 -9.34 3.30
CA GLY A 123 -0.91 -9.30 1.86
C GLY A 123 0.27 -8.79 1.04
N THR A 124 0.94 -7.73 1.50
CA THR A 124 2.14 -7.16 0.88
C THR A 124 3.25 -8.21 0.74
N GLY A 125 3.57 -8.93 1.82
CA GLY A 125 4.60 -9.98 1.77
C GLY A 125 4.19 -11.18 0.91
N VAL A 126 2.92 -11.59 0.97
CA VAL A 126 2.40 -12.70 0.15
C VAL A 126 2.53 -12.37 -1.34
N TYR A 127 2.03 -11.21 -1.76
CA TYR A 127 1.93 -10.85 -3.17
C TYR A 127 3.30 -10.45 -3.76
N ILE A 128 4.11 -9.64 -3.08
CA ILE A 128 5.48 -9.33 -3.53
C ILE A 128 6.32 -10.62 -3.53
N GLY A 129 6.03 -11.51 -2.58
CA GLY A 129 6.57 -12.86 -2.49
C GLY A 129 6.34 -13.74 -3.72
N ALA A 130 5.36 -13.42 -4.57
CA ALA A 130 5.18 -14.08 -5.86
C ALA A 130 6.27 -13.71 -6.88
N ARG A 131 7.09 -12.70 -6.60
CA ARG A 131 8.22 -12.23 -7.43
C ARG A 131 7.81 -11.82 -8.86
N LEU A 132 6.56 -11.41 -9.04
CA LEU A 132 6.01 -10.90 -10.31
C LEU A 132 6.08 -9.37 -10.44
N GLY A 133 6.71 -8.70 -9.48
CA GLY A 133 6.83 -7.24 -9.42
C GLY A 133 5.90 -6.62 -8.37
N PRO A 134 6.31 -5.52 -7.72
CA PRO A 134 5.50 -4.81 -6.73
C PRO A 134 4.45 -3.90 -7.38
N GLY A 135 3.42 -3.52 -6.63
CA GLY A 135 2.52 -2.42 -7.00
C GLY A 135 3.22 -1.05 -6.98
N PRO A 136 2.63 0.03 -7.54
CA PRO A 136 3.29 1.34 -7.70
C PRO A 136 3.92 1.90 -6.42
N ARG A 137 3.13 1.96 -5.33
CA ARG A 137 3.57 2.44 -4.00
C ARG A 137 4.63 1.52 -3.40
N ASP A 138 4.42 0.22 -3.49
CA ASP A 138 5.35 -0.77 -2.95
C ASP A 138 6.65 -0.85 -3.75
N GLY A 139 6.64 -0.52 -5.03
CA GLY A 139 7.85 -0.45 -5.85
C GLY A 139 8.72 0.76 -5.54
N LEU A 140 8.13 1.87 -5.04
CA LEU A 140 8.93 2.94 -4.43
C LEU A 140 9.69 2.42 -3.22
N MET A 141 9.01 1.63 -2.37
CA MET A 141 9.63 1.02 -1.20
C MET A 141 10.72 0.03 -1.60
N THR A 142 10.43 -0.99 -2.43
CA THR A 142 11.43 -2.00 -2.81
C THR A 142 12.59 -1.41 -3.60
N GLY A 143 12.30 -0.45 -4.50
CA GLY A 143 13.33 0.26 -5.26
C GLY A 143 14.22 1.12 -4.37
N SER A 144 13.66 1.80 -3.37
CA SER A 144 14.41 2.61 -2.42
C SER A 144 15.25 1.76 -1.46
N VAL A 145 14.72 0.63 -0.97
CA VAL A 145 15.50 -0.34 -0.18
C VAL A 145 16.70 -0.83 -0.99
N LYS A 146 16.46 -1.26 -2.24
CA LYS A 146 17.53 -1.72 -3.14
C LYS A 146 18.58 -0.64 -3.43
N LYS A 147 18.16 0.61 -3.61
CA LYS A 147 19.06 1.72 -3.97
C LYS A 147 19.86 2.23 -2.77
N PHE A 148 19.24 2.36 -1.60
CA PHE A 148 19.83 3.03 -0.44
C PHE A 148 20.31 2.08 0.67
N GLY A 149 19.98 0.78 0.59
CA GLY A 149 20.40 -0.22 1.57
C GLY A 149 19.84 0.02 2.98
N LYS A 150 18.72 0.76 3.08
CA LYS A 150 18.02 1.05 4.34
C LYS A 150 16.94 0.00 4.58
N PRO A 151 16.64 -0.35 5.84
CA PRO A 151 15.64 -1.37 6.14
C PRO A 151 14.24 -0.93 5.70
N VAL A 152 13.42 -1.90 5.31
CA VAL A 152 12.04 -1.70 4.84
C VAL A 152 11.23 -0.80 5.76
N TRP A 153 11.34 -0.97 7.08
CA TRP A 153 10.54 -0.19 8.02
C TRP A 153 10.84 1.32 7.93
N ILE A 154 12.12 1.71 7.80
CA ILE A 154 12.53 3.12 7.65
C ILE A 154 12.03 3.66 6.33
N VAL A 155 12.31 2.95 5.24
CA VAL A 155 11.91 3.39 3.89
C VAL A 155 10.41 3.57 3.83
N ARG A 156 9.64 2.62 4.37
CA ARG A 156 8.19 2.69 4.35
C ARG A 156 7.67 3.85 5.19
N THR A 157 8.16 4.03 6.42
CA THR A 157 7.75 5.16 7.27
C THR A 157 8.08 6.50 6.63
N VAL A 158 9.24 6.64 5.98
CA VAL A 158 9.61 7.88 5.26
C VAL A 158 8.70 8.15 4.06
N LEU A 159 8.34 7.11 3.28
CA LEU A 159 7.45 7.28 2.14
C LEU A 159 6.03 7.67 2.58
N GLU A 160 5.46 6.96 3.55
CA GLU A 160 4.12 7.25 4.07
C GLU A 160 4.09 8.62 4.77
N GLY A 161 5.11 8.92 5.59
CA GLY A 161 5.25 10.21 6.25
C GLY A 161 5.42 11.35 5.24
N GLY A 162 6.28 11.18 4.23
CA GLY A 162 6.49 12.18 3.18
C GLY A 162 5.22 12.47 2.38
N ALA A 163 4.50 11.42 1.96
CA ALA A 163 3.20 11.59 1.29
C ALA A 163 2.19 12.33 2.17
N THR A 164 2.10 11.95 3.45
CA THR A 164 1.23 12.61 4.43
C THR A 164 1.57 14.08 4.61
N LEU A 165 2.86 14.41 4.78
CA LEU A 165 3.32 15.79 5.00
C LEU A 165 3.06 16.68 3.79
N ILE A 166 3.33 16.18 2.58
CA ILE A 166 3.05 16.93 1.34
C ILE A 166 1.54 17.12 1.19
N GLY A 167 0.75 16.06 1.40
CA GLY A 167 -0.71 16.13 1.36
C GLY A 167 -1.26 17.15 2.36
N LEU A 168 -0.80 17.09 3.60
CA LEU A 168 -1.18 18.01 4.67
C LEU A 168 -0.81 19.47 4.33
N ALA A 169 0.38 19.70 3.78
CA ALA A 169 0.80 21.03 3.33
C ALA A 169 -0.11 21.60 2.22
N PHE A 170 -0.73 20.72 1.43
CA PHE A 170 -1.73 21.06 0.43
C PHE A 170 -3.19 21.01 0.96
N GLY A 171 -3.38 20.91 2.28
CA GLY A 171 -4.70 20.91 2.93
C GLY A 171 -5.43 19.57 2.92
N GLY A 172 -4.74 18.47 2.63
CA GLY A 172 -5.28 17.11 2.77
C GLY A 172 -5.58 16.77 4.24
N PRO A 173 -6.71 16.11 4.55
CA PRO A 173 -7.11 15.85 5.93
C PRO A 173 -6.30 14.72 6.54
N VAL A 174 -5.76 14.95 7.74
CA VAL A 174 -5.02 13.94 8.52
C VAL A 174 -5.85 13.54 9.73
N GLY A 175 -6.01 12.23 9.93
CA GLY A 175 -6.70 11.66 11.10
C GLY A 175 -5.81 10.74 11.92
N LEU A 176 -6.37 10.19 12.99
CA LEU A 176 -5.67 9.24 13.86
C LEU A 176 -5.18 8.00 13.09
N GLY A 177 -6.02 7.48 12.19
CA GLY A 177 -5.67 6.36 11.32
C GLY A 177 -4.46 6.65 10.44
N THR A 178 -4.37 7.87 9.89
CA THR A 178 -3.20 8.31 9.10
C THR A 178 -1.92 8.22 9.93
N VAL A 179 -1.93 8.75 11.16
CA VAL A 179 -0.76 8.73 12.05
C VAL A 179 -0.38 7.30 12.40
N LEU A 180 -1.37 6.47 12.80
CA LEU A 180 -1.18 5.06 13.10
C LEU A 180 -0.54 4.32 11.91
N PHE A 181 -1.01 4.60 10.70
CA PHE A 181 -0.48 3.97 9.50
C PHE A 181 0.97 4.34 9.24
N VAL A 182 1.32 5.63 9.28
CA VAL A 182 2.70 6.13 9.05
C VAL A 182 3.69 5.45 10.01
N VAL A 183 3.33 5.34 11.30
CA VAL A 183 4.23 4.79 12.31
C VAL A 183 4.26 3.26 12.30
N GLY A 184 3.12 2.59 12.04
CA GLY A 184 3.00 1.15 12.26
C GLY A 184 3.20 0.28 11.02
N ILE A 185 2.87 0.77 9.82
CA ILE A 185 2.85 -0.11 8.64
C ILE A 185 4.25 -0.58 8.24
N GLY A 186 5.27 0.26 8.40
CA GLY A 186 6.64 -0.05 8.03
C GLY A 186 7.20 -1.27 8.75
N PRO A 187 7.21 -1.29 10.09
CA PRO A 187 7.60 -2.47 10.87
C PRO A 187 6.79 -3.73 10.52
N MET A 188 5.47 -3.61 10.38
CA MET A 188 4.60 -4.75 10.05
C MET A 188 4.93 -5.34 8.67
N VAL A 189 5.07 -4.50 7.65
CA VAL A 189 5.45 -4.91 6.29
C VAL A 189 6.83 -5.55 6.29
N GLN A 190 7.79 -5.02 7.06
CA GLN A 190 9.10 -5.63 7.16
C GLN A 190 9.05 -7.05 7.76
N VAL A 191 8.27 -7.26 8.83
CA VAL A 191 8.08 -8.59 9.42
C VAL A 191 7.50 -9.55 8.38
N SER A 192 6.47 -9.11 7.66
CA SER A 192 5.87 -9.88 6.58
C SER A 192 6.87 -10.21 5.46
N MET A 193 7.61 -9.23 4.96
CA MET A 193 8.62 -9.43 3.93
C MET A 193 9.73 -10.39 4.37
N ARG A 194 10.15 -10.35 5.65
CA ARG A 194 11.09 -11.34 6.22
C ARG A 194 10.50 -12.75 6.20
N ALA A 195 9.25 -12.91 6.61
CA ALA A 195 8.57 -14.21 6.63
C ALA A 195 8.49 -14.87 5.24
N PHE A 196 8.47 -14.06 4.18
CA PHE A 196 8.47 -14.54 2.79
C PHE A 196 9.85 -14.54 2.11
N GLY A 197 10.94 -14.35 2.87
CA GLY A 197 12.31 -14.40 2.36
C GLY A 197 12.62 -13.32 1.33
N LEU A 198 12.02 -12.14 1.48
CA LEU A 198 12.21 -10.99 0.59
C LEU A 198 13.30 -10.03 1.07
N VAL A 199 13.60 -10.06 2.37
CA VAL A 199 14.64 -9.25 3.01
C VAL A 199 15.37 -10.04 4.08
N ASP A 200 16.57 -9.61 4.43
CA ASP A 200 17.42 -10.24 5.45
C ASP A 200 16.95 -9.96 6.91
N LYS A 201 17.72 -10.46 7.89
CA LYS A 201 17.47 -10.19 9.33
C LYS A 201 17.55 -8.71 9.68
N GLY A 202 18.28 -7.91 8.91
CA GLY A 202 18.34 -6.45 9.00
C GLY A 202 17.13 -5.75 8.36
N GLY A 203 16.35 -6.45 7.54
CA GLY A 203 15.23 -5.90 6.77
C GLY A 203 15.64 -5.25 5.46
N LYS A 204 16.80 -5.63 4.92
CA LYS A 204 17.35 -5.13 3.65
C LYS A 204 17.18 -6.14 2.52
#